data_AF-A0A2U8H287-F1
#
_entry.id   AF-A0A2U8H287-F1
#
_cell.length_a   1.000
_cell.length_b   1.000
_cell.length_c   1.000
_cell.angle_alpha   90.00
_cell.angle_beta   90.00
_cell.angle_gamma   90.00
#
_symmetry.space_group_name_H-M   'P 1'
#
loop_
_entity.id
_entity.type
_entity.pdbx_description
1 polymer ?
#
loop_
_entity_poly.entity_id
_entity_poly.type
_entity_poly.pdbx_seq_one_letter_code
_entity_poly.pdbx_strand_id
1 'polypeptide(L)'
;MDFKSKYTRVWKHLFWASAFLTVILAGSLAPHFKDSAELVRMRNALLLQSESAVYDWTPATIPQGFALETAPPLPLYDEAVSVNALRVSNDDWATALNIGRHLLASAGPRGRPIQSDLADTYRRIMASSEGYCGDYADSFTGLANAAGLFSRPWAFSFDGFGGRGHIFNEIWDSQRSRWIMIDVFNNFYVTDAAGEPLSALMLREALQRDTPDLKLVAVNPDAPPGFKFEPKALEYYRRGLPEWYMWWGNNVFEYDDSTLVRVLGNTHRALEQLGGVVAGVHPQIRILAYRDNQPQREAMERLRLRLIAILFSGAVSFVLLLLWMWSRRRATRAFA
;
A
#
# COMPACT_ATOMS: atom_id res chain seq x y z
N MET A 1 20.43 29.40 -47.91
CA MET A 1 19.53 29.32 -46.74
C MET A 1 19.80 28.02 -46.01
N ASP A 2 20.38 28.12 -44.81
CA ASP A 2 21.02 27.00 -44.12
C ASP A 2 19.99 26.00 -43.55
N PHE A 3 19.94 24.82 -44.17
CA PHE A 3 19.07 23.71 -43.79
C PHE A 3 19.21 23.36 -42.30
N LYS A 4 20.43 23.48 -41.75
CA LYS A 4 20.73 23.16 -40.33
C LYS A 4 20.06 24.13 -39.34
N SER A 5 19.90 25.40 -39.72
CA SER A 5 19.23 26.41 -38.88
C SER A 5 17.73 26.13 -38.70
N LYS A 6 17.09 25.54 -39.72
CA LYS A 6 15.66 25.20 -39.68
C LYS A 6 15.37 24.08 -38.68
N TYR A 7 16.17 23.01 -38.65
CA TYR A 7 15.95 21.87 -37.73
C TYR A 7 16.07 22.26 -36.26
N THR A 8 17.09 23.05 -35.90
CA THR A 8 17.27 23.51 -34.51
C THR A 8 16.06 24.34 -34.03
N ARG A 9 15.45 25.12 -34.94
CA ARG A 9 14.25 25.90 -34.63
C ARG A 9 13.02 25.01 -34.44
N VAL A 10 12.84 23.98 -35.27
CA VAL A 10 11.73 23.02 -35.14
C VAL A 10 11.79 22.29 -33.79
N TRP A 11 12.95 21.71 -33.42
CA TRP A 11 13.09 21.01 -32.13
C TRP A 11 12.82 21.92 -30.94
N LYS A 12 13.26 23.18 -31.00
CA LYS A 12 12.95 24.17 -29.96
C LYS A 12 11.44 24.41 -29.83
N HIS A 13 10.72 24.61 -30.94
CA HIS A 13 9.27 24.84 -30.89
C HIS A 13 8.51 23.62 -30.39
N LEU A 14 8.88 22.41 -30.84
CA LEU A 14 8.29 21.17 -30.36
C LEU A 14 8.52 20.98 -28.85
N PHE A 15 9.75 21.24 -28.38
CA PHE A 15 10.06 21.21 -26.95
C PHE A 15 9.15 22.15 -26.15
N TRP A 16 9.05 23.42 -26.55
CA TRP A 16 8.23 24.39 -25.81
C TRP A 16 6.74 24.06 -25.85
N ALA A 17 6.22 23.60 -26.99
CA ALA A 17 4.84 23.16 -27.10
C ALA A 17 4.55 21.96 -26.16
N SER A 18 5.42 20.96 -26.16
CA SER A 18 5.29 19.78 -25.27
C SER A 18 5.46 20.15 -23.79
N ALA A 19 6.40 21.03 -23.47
CA ALA A 19 6.64 21.48 -22.10
C ALA A 19 5.43 22.27 -21.58
N PHE A 20 4.85 23.15 -22.41
CA PHE A 20 3.64 23.88 -22.06
C PHE A 20 2.44 22.95 -21.82
N LEU A 21 2.25 21.94 -22.68
CA LEU A 21 1.22 20.92 -22.46
C LEU A 21 1.46 20.15 -21.16
N THR A 22 2.71 19.73 -20.89
CA THR A 22 3.09 19.07 -19.64
C THR A 22 2.75 19.93 -18.42
N VAL A 23 3.03 21.24 -18.47
CA VAL A 23 2.70 22.18 -17.38
C VAL A 23 1.19 22.30 -17.18
N ILE A 24 0.39 22.38 -18.26
CA ILE A 24 -1.07 22.41 -18.16
C ILE A 24 -1.58 21.11 -17.51
N LEU A 25 -1.11 19.96 -17.97
CA LEU A 25 -1.52 18.66 -17.44
C LEU A 25 -1.11 18.52 -15.97
N ALA A 26 0.13 18.87 -15.61
CA ALA A 26 0.59 18.88 -14.23
C ALA A 26 -0.20 19.85 -13.36
N GLY A 27 -0.56 21.03 -13.89
CA GLY A 27 -1.42 22.00 -13.22
C GLY A 27 -2.80 21.44 -12.87
N SER A 28 -3.32 20.47 -13.65
CA SER A 28 -4.57 19.78 -13.33
C SER A 28 -4.51 18.92 -12.06
N LEU A 29 -3.30 18.61 -11.56
CA LEU A 29 -3.09 17.92 -10.29
C LEU A 29 -3.07 18.86 -9.07
N ALA A 30 -3.17 20.17 -9.25
CA ALA A 30 -3.17 21.14 -8.15
C ALA A 30 -4.11 20.76 -6.96
N PRO A 31 -5.33 20.23 -7.20
CA PRO A 31 -6.21 19.79 -6.11
C PRO A 31 -5.62 18.67 -5.24
N HIS A 32 -4.71 17.85 -5.77
CA HIS A 32 -4.15 16.68 -5.10
C HIS A 32 -2.89 16.97 -4.25
N PHE A 33 -2.41 18.22 -4.25
CA PHE A 33 -1.28 18.65 -3.41
C PHE A 33 -1.73 19.32 -2.10
N LYS A 34 -3.03 19.25 -1.77
CA LYS A 34 -3.61 19.92 -0.60
C LYS A 34 -3.29 19.22 0.72
N ASP A 35 -3.28 17.88 0.74
CA ASP A 35 -2.94 17.09 1.92
C ASP A 35 -2.29 15.75 1.54
N SER A 36 -1.81 15.02 2.55
CA SER A 36 -1.15 13.73 2.36
C SER A 36 -2.09 12.62 1.88
N ALA A 37 -3.40 12.72 2.15
CA ALA A 37 -4.37 11.72 1.72
C ALA A 37 -4.57 11.76 0.20
N GLU A 38 -4.50 12.94 -0.40
CA GLU A 38 -4.52 13.09 -1.86
C GLU A 38 -3.25 12.56 -2.55
N LEU A 39 -2.08 12.70 -1.91
CA LEU A 39 -0.85 12.06 -2.41
C LEU A 39 -1.00 10.53 -2.41
N VAL A 40 -1.59 9.97 -1.35
CA VAL A 40 -1.91 8.54 -1.28
C VAL A 40 -2.90 8.15 -2.37
N ARG A 41 -3.92 8.96 -2.65
CA ARG A 41 -4.86 8.72 -3.76
C ARG A 41 -4.14 8.65 -5.11
N MET A 42 -3.23 9.58 -5.38
CA MET A 42 -2.45 9.56 -6.64
C MET A 42 -1.59 8.30 -6.75
N ARG A 43 -0.91 7.90 -5.68
CA ARG A 43 -0.16 6.63 -5.64
C ARG A 43 -1.10 5.45 -5.90
N ASN A 44 -2.21 5.37 -5.18
CA ASN A 44 -3.17 4.27 -5.30
C ASN A 44 -3.75 4.18 -6.72
N ALA A 45 -3.98 5.32 -7.39
CA ALA A 45 -4.46 5.35 -8.77
C ALA A 45 -3.43 4.76 -9.75
N LEU A 46 -2.13 4.97 -9.54
CA LEU A 46 -1.08 4.36 -10.36
C LEU A 46 -0.99 2.84 -10.18
N LEU A 47 -1.28 2.36 -8.97
CA LEU A 47 -1.23 0.94 -8.59
C LEU A 47 -2.50 0.17 -8.92
N LEU A 48 -3.58 0.87 -9.27
CA LEU A 48 -4.88 0.27 -9.50
C LEU A 48 -4.83 -0.72 -10.67
N GLN A 49 -5.40 -1.91 -10.45
CA GLN A 49 -5.68 -2.87 -11.51
C GLN A 49 -7.15 -2.80 -11.90
N SER A 50 -7.44 -3.12 -13.16
CA SER A 50 -8.79 -3.09 -13.71
C SER A 50 -9.67 -4.21 -13.16
N GLU A 51 -9.05 -5.32 -12.81
CA GLU A 51 -9.66 -6.52 -12.27
C GLU A 51 -10.07 -6.29 -10.83
N SER A 52 -11.25 -6.81 -10.48
CA SER A 52 -11.69 -6.78 -9.09
C SER A 52 -10.83 -7.70 -8.21
N ALA A 53 -10.77 -7.37 -6.92
CA ALA A 53 -10.20 -8.25 -5.92
C ALA A 53 -10.96 -9.58 -5.90
N VAL A 54 -10.26 -10.67 -6.23
CA VAL A 54 -10.70 -12.02 -5.90
C VAL A 54 -10.18 -12.38 -4.53
N TYR A 55 -11.04 -12.95 -3.68
CA TYR A 55 -10.76 -13.17 -2.26
C TYR A 55 -10.92 -14.63 -1.83
N ASP A 56 -11.63 -15.42 -2.64
CA ASP A 56 -11.83 -16.86 -2.42
C ASP A 56 -10.69 -17.66 -3.05
N TRP A 57 -9.54 -17.62 -2.40
CA TRP A 57 -8.34 -18.37 -2.76
C TRP A 57 -7.55 -18.69 -1.49
N THR A 58 -6.64 -19.65 -1.58
CA THR A 58 -5.82 -20.12 -0.46
C THR A 58 -4.33 -20.00 -0.81
N PRO A 59 -3.40 -20.17 0.15
CA PRO A 59 -1.97 -20.23 -0.17
C PRO A 59 -1.59 -21.31 -1.19
N ALA A 60 -2.43 -22.34 -1.40
CA ALA A 60 -2.24 -23.36 -2.44
C ALA A 60 -2.73 -22.90 -3.83
N THR A 61 -3.48 -21.81 -3.92
CA THR A 61 -4.16 -21.33 -5.14
C THR A 61 -3.98 -19.83 -5.32
N ILE A 62 -2.77 -19.34 -5.07
CA ILE A 62 -2.44 -17.91 -5.13
C ILE A 62 -2.74 -17.38 -6.53
N PRO A 63 -3.57 -16.32 -6.67
CA PRO A 63 -3.93 -15.81 -7.98
C PRO A 63 -2.75 -15.19 -8.73
N GLN A 64 -2.85 -15.19 -10.06
CA GLN A 64 -1.84 -14.57 -10.91
C GLN A 64 -1.65 -13.07 -10.59
N GLY A 65 -0.39 -12.66 -10.52
CA GLY A 65 0.03 -11.29 -10.29
C GLY A 65 0.02 -10.85 -8.83
N PHE A 66 -0.38 -11.71 -7.89
CA PHE A 66 -0.15 -11.45 -6.47
C PHE A 66 1.36 -11.39 -6.21
N ALA A 67 1.84 -10.27 -5.68
CA ALA A 67 3.25 -10.09 -5.37
C ALA A 67 3.58 -10.88 -4.09
N LEU A 68 3.87 -12.15 -4.27
CA LEU A 68 4.21 -13.10 -3.22
C LEU A 68 5.64 -12.85 -2.74
N GLU A 69 5.84 -12.79 -1.43
CA GLU A 69 7.17 -12.77 -0.84
C GLU A 69 7.95 -14.04 -1.19
N THR A 70 9.08 -13.90 -1.88
CA THR A 70 10.02 -15.01 -2.13
C THR A 70 11.42 -14.75 -1.59
N ALA A 71 11.71 -13.53 -1.12
CA ALA A 71 12.98 -13.23 -0.48
C ALA A 71 13.08 -13.91 0.90
N PRO A 72 14.31 -14.26 1.34
CA PRO A 72 14.51 -14.66 2.72
C PRO A 72 14.10 -13.52 3.66
N PRO A 73 13.60 -13.83 4.88
CA PRO A 73 13.29 -12.80 5.84
C PRO A 73 14.49 -11.92 6.17
N LEU A 74 14.25 -10.63 6.40
CA LEU A 74 15.28 -9.74 6.93
C LEU A 74 15.81 -10.30 8.26
N PRO A 75 17.13 -10.31 8.51
CA PRO A 75 17.70 -10.91 9.72
C PRO A 75 17.07 -10.42 11.03
N LEU A 76 16.70 -9.14 11.09
CA LEU A 76 16.02 -8.54 12.24
C LEU A 76 14.66 -9.19 12.55
N TYR A 77 13.91 -9.57 11.52
CA TYR A 77 12.59 -10.19 11.66
C TYR A 77 12.71 -11.67 12.01
N ASP A 78 13.68 -12.38 11.41
CA ASP A 78 13.97 -13.78 11.75
C ASP A 78 14.47 -13.92 13.20
N GLU A 79 15.37 -13.02 13.63
CA GLU A 79 15.82 -12.91 15.01
C GLU A 79 14.65 -12.60 15.96
N ALA A 80 13.77 -11.65 15.59
CA ALA A 80 12.61 -11.32 16.41
C ALA A 80 11.68 -12.52 16.61
N VAL A 81 11.38 -13.27 15.55
CA VAL A 81 10.53 -14.46 15.62
C VAL A 81 11.14 -15.54 16.50
N SER A 82 12.45 -15.79 16.35
CA SER A 82 13.16 -16.83 17.09
C SER A 82 13.35 -16.48 18.58
N VAL A 83 13.88 -15.29 18.88
CA VAL A 83 14.20 -14.85 20.25
C VAL A 83 12.93 -14.73 21.10
N ASN A 84 11.83 -14.25 20.52
CA ASN A 84 10.57 -14.05 21.25
C ASN A 84 9.63 -15.26 21.14
N ALA A 85 10.08 -16.36 20.55
CA ALA A 85 9.29 -17.59 20.35
C ALA A 85 7.89 -17.31 19.76
N LEU A 86 7.82 -16.42 18.75
CA LEU A 86 6.55 -15.96 18.21
C LEU A 86 5.78 -17.10 17.50
N ARG A 87 6.53 -18.02 16.89
CA ARG A 87 5.96 -19.19 16.19
C ARG A 87 5.48 -20.26 17.15
N VAL A 88 4.21 -20.62 17.05
CA VAL A 88 3.60 -21.77 17.72
C VAL A 88 3.52 -22.93 16.73
N SER A 89 4.09 -24.08 17.11
CA SER A 89 4.10 -25.25 16.24
C SER A 89 2.68 -25.76 15.99
N ASN A 90 2.31 -25.91 14.71
CA ASN A 90 0.99 -26.38 14.27
C ASN A 90 -0.20 -25.53 14.75
N ASP A 91 0.00 -24.24 15.01
CA ASP A 91 -1.09 -23.32 15.33
C ASP A 91 -0.83 -21.93 14.70
N ASP A 92 -1.40 -21.72 13.51
CA ASP A 92 -1.18 -20.51 12.72
C ASP A 92 -1.85 -19.31 13.41
N TRP A 93 -3.02 -19.52 14.02
CA TRP A 93 -3.74 -18.47 14.71
C TRP A 93 -3.06 -18.05 16.02
N ALA A 94 -2.57 -19.00 16.81
CA ALA A 94 -1.78 -18.67 18.00
C ALA A 94 -0.48 -17.94 17.63
N THR A 95 0.16 -18.33 16.52
CA THR A 95 1.32 -17.60 15.98
C THR A 95 0.96 -16.17 15.61
N ALA A 96 -0.15 -15.96 14.89
CA ALA A 96 -0.63 -14.62 14.53
C ALA A 96 -0.94 -13.75 15.77
N LEU A 97 -1.56 -14.34 16.80
CA LEU A 97 -1.81 -13.66 18.07
C LEU A 97 -0.51 -13.31 18.80
N ASN A 98 0.48 -14.19 18.81
CA ASN A 98 1.80 -13.89 19.40
C ASN A 98 2.51 -12.74 18.68
N ILE A 99 2.47 -12.71 17.35
CA ILE A 99 3.00 -11.59 16.56
C ILE A 99 2.27 -10.29 16.90
N GLY A 100 0.93 -10.33 16.94
CA GLY A 100 0.14 -9.16 17.29
C GLY A 100 0.43 -8.64 18.71
N ARG A 101 0.55 -9.54 19.69
CA ARG A 101 0.94 -9.20 21.07
C ARG A 101 2.33 -8.61 21.16
N HIS A 102 3.27 -9.15 20.39
CA HIS A 102 4.64 -8.64 20.31
C HIS A 102 4.68 -7.19 19.83
N LEU A 103 3.99 -6.87 18.73
CA LEU A 103 3.88 -5.49 18.22
C LEU A 103 3.12 -4.56 19.17
N LEU A 104 2.34 -5.10 20.10
CA LEU A 104 1.57 -4.39 21.12
C LEU A 104 2.18 -4.51 22.52
N ALA A 105 3.42 -4.98 22.65
CA ALA A 105 4.06 -5.20 23.95
C ALA A 105 4.35 -3.87 24.67
N SER A 106 4.67 -2.83 23.90
CA SER A 106 4.74 -1.45 24.37
C SER A 106 3.36 -0.80 24.34
N ALA A 107 3.13 0.23 25.17
CA ALA A 107 1.83 0.88 25.29
C ALA A 107 1.22 1.18 23.90
N GLY A 108 0.02 0.72 23.56
CA GLY A 108 -0.53 0.63 22.18
C GLY A 108 -0.35 1.86 21.27
N PRO A 109 -0.59 1.75 19.94
CA PRO A 109 0.00 2.59 18.90
C PRO A 109 -0.15 4.11 19.10
N ARG A 110 0.91 4.87 18.78
CA ARG A 110 1.01 6.32 18.97
C ARG A 110 1.78 6.99 17.82
N GLY A 111 1.65 8.31 17.74
CA GLY A 111 2.51 9.13 16.87
C GLY A 111 1.98 9.31 15.45
N ARG A 112 2.91 9.53 14.52
CA ARG A 112 2.66 9.80 13.10
C ARG A 112 3.18 8.63 12.26
N PRO A 113 2.81 8.53 10.97
CA PRO A 113 3.43 7.56 10.06
C PRO A 113 4.96 7.64 10.11
N ILE A 114 5.63 6.50 10.24
CA ILE A 114 7.09 6.44 10.44
C ILE A 114 7.84 6.91 9.18
N GLN A 115 7.32 6.56 7.99
CA GLN A 115 7.88 6.93 6.68
C GLN A 115 9.35 6.51 6.49
N SER A 116 9.70 5.31 6.94
CA SER A 116 11.05 4.76 6.90
C SER A 116 11.08 3.38 6.23
N ASP A 117 12.26 2.76 6.19
CA ASP A 117 12.42 1.37 5.79
C ASP A 117 11.77 0.41 6.80
N LEU A 118 11.56 -0.84 6.40
CA LEU A 118 10.85 -1.83 7.20
C LEU A 118 11.58 -2.12 8.53
N ALA A 119 12.91 -2.13 8.53
CA ALA A 119 13.71 -2.43 9.71
C ALA A 119 13.63 -1.30 10.77
N ASP A 120 13.78 -0.04 10.37
CA ASP A 120 13.59 1.11 11.24
C ASP A 120 12.14 1.23 11.72
N THR A 121 11.17 0.94 10.84
CA THR A 121 9.76 0.90 11.18
C THR A 121 9.50 -0.04 12.35
N TYR A 122 9.95 -1.29 12.26
CA TYR A 122 9.82 -2.26 13.34
C TYR A 122 10.54 -1.82 14.62
N ARG A 123 11.76 -1.30 14.53
CA ARG A 123 12.49 -0.82 15.73
C ARG A 123 11.73 0.28 16.46
N ARG A 124 11.14 1.23 15.73
CA ARG A 124 10.37 2.35 16.32
C ARG A 124 9.06 1.88 16.93
N ILE A 125 8.37 0.92 16.30
CA ILE A 125 7.20 0.25 16.91
C ILE A 125 7.60 -0.38 18.24
N MET A 126 8.68 -1.17 18.28
CA MET A 126 9.11 -1.87 19.50
C MET A 126 9.64 -0.94 20.59
N ALA A 127 10.28 0.18 20.22
CA ALA A 127 10.89 1.09 21.18
C ALA A 127 9.89 2.08 21.82
N SER A 128 8.91 2.56 21.05
CA SER A 128 8.05 3.67 21.46
C SER A 128 6.59 3.53 21.05
N SER A 129 6.19 2.39 20.47
CA SER A 129 4.88 2.18 19.86
C SER A 129 4.54 3.22 18.80
N GLU A 130 5.57 3.76 18.14
CA GLU A 130 5.36 4.74 17.10
C GLU A 130 4.83 4.06 15.83
N GLY A 131 3.92 4.71 15.12
CA GLY A 131 3.49 4.30 13.79
C GLY A 131 2.01 4.50 13.55
N TYR A 132 1.63 4.33 12.29
CA TYR A 132 0.26 4.34 11.81
C TYR A 132 -0.18 2.93 11.37
N CYS A 133 -1.44 2.77 10.96
CA CYS A 133 -1.98 1.46 10.60
C CYS A 133 -1.17 0.73 9.51
N GLY A 134 -0.64 1.46 8.53
CA GLY A 134 0.26 0.90 7.51
C GLY A 134 1.56 0.35 8.07
N ASP A 135 2.21 1.08 8.99
CA ASP A 135 3.49 0.67 9.60
C ASP A 135 3.33 -0.64 10.39
N TYR A 136 2.21 -0.78 11.11
CA TYR A 136 1.86 -1.99 11.85
C TYR A 136 1.47 -3.14 10.92
N ALA A 137 0.72 -2.86 9.84
CA ALA A 137 0.32 -3.88 8.87
C ALA A 137 1.53 -4.46 8.09
N ASP A 138 2.48 -3.61 7.73
CA ASP A 138 3.72 -4.02 7.05
C ASP A 138 4.63 -4.81 8.00
N SER A 139 4.79 -4.33 9.25
CA SER A 139 5.56 -5.05 10.27
C SER A 139 4.95 -6.39 10.67
N PHE A 140 3.62 -6.46 10.76
CA PHE A 140 2.92 -7.73 10.96
C PHE A 140 3.14 -8.69 9.80
N THR A 141 3.03 -8.20 8.56
CA THR A 141 3.28 -9.01 7.36
C THR A 141 4.71 -9.55 7.34
N GLY A 142 5.71 -8.72 7.69
CA GLY A 142 7.10 -9.15 7.79
C GLY A 142 7.30 -10.25 8.84
N LEU A 143 6.75 -10.08 10.05
CA LEU A 143 6.85 -11.11 11.10
C LEU A 143 6.07 -12.38 10.72
N ALA A 144 4.93 -12.25 10.04
CA ALA A 144 4.16 -13.37 9.53
C ALA A 144 4.97 -14.17 8.49
N ASN A 145 5.56 -13.50 7.50
CA ASN A 145 6.42 -14.13 6.51
C ASN A 145 7.62 -14.84 7.18
N ALA A 146 8.28 -14.18 8.14
CA ALA A 146 9.39 -14.76 8.90
C ALA A 146 8.97 -15.98 9.74
N ALA A 147 7.75 -15.98 10.30
CA ALA A 147 7.20 -17.10 11.05
C ALA A 147 6.63 -18.23 10.16
N GLY A 148 6.62 -18.05 8.83
CA GLY A 148 6.05 -19.00 7.88
C GLY A 148 4.52 -18.96 7.79
N LEU A 149 3.90 -17.86 8.22
CA LEU A 149 2.47 -17.63 8.07
C LEU A 149 2.17 -16.92 6.75
N PHE A 150 1.13 -17.39 6.05
CA PHE A 150 0.62 -16.67 4.91
C PHE A 150 -0.34 -15.57 5.37
N SER A 151 -0.01 -14.32 5.06
CA SER A 151 -0.86 -13.15 5.33
C SER A 151 -1.17 -12.39 4.05
N ARG A 152 -2.32 -11.71 4.05
CA ARG A 152 -2.70 -10.74 3.02
C ARG A 152 -3.32 -9.48 3.64
N PRO A 153 -2.89 -8.29 3.22
CA PRO A 153 -3.47 -7.02 3.68
C PRO A 153 -4.81 -6.67 2.99
N TRP A 154 -5.77 -6.23 3.80
CA TRP A 154 -7.00 -5.55 3.37
C TRP A 154 -6.95 -4.09 3.75
N ALA A 155 -7.59 -3.25 2.95
CA ALA A 155 -7.77 -1.85 3.27
C ALA A 155 -9.15 -1.35 2.85
N PHE A 156 -9.57 -0.26 3.47
CA PHE A 156 -10.72 0.52 3.01
C PHE A 156 -10.45 2.00 3.18
N SER A 157 -11.24 2.83 2.50
CA SER A 157 -11.18 4.29 2.60
C SER A 157 -12.55 4.91 2.81
N PHE A 158 -12.56 6.22 3.07
CA PHE A 158 -13.77 7.03 3.18
C PHE A 158 -13.78 8.22 2.22
N ASP A 159 -12.77 8.28 1.36
CA ASP A 159 -12.44 9.47 0.58
C ASP A 159 -12.20 9.12 -0.89
N GLY A 160 -12.68 8.00 -1.41
CA GLY A 160 -12.50 7.58 -2.80
C GLY A 160 -11.13 6.96 -3.04
N PHE A 161 -10.79 5.93 -2.26
CA PHE A 161 -9.53 5.17 -2.33
C PHE A 161 -8.27 6.01 -2.07
N GLY A 162 -8.41 7.08 -1.28
CA GLY A 162 -7.32 7.94 -0.84
C GLY A 162 -6.67 7.46 0.45
N GLY A 163 -6.01 8.39 1.15
CA GLY A 163 -5.28 8.10 2.38
C GLY A 163 -6.10 8.14 3.67
N ARG A 164 -7.40 8.49 3.61
CA ARG A 164 -8.27 8.46 4.80
C ARG A 164 -9.00 7.13 4.84
N GLY A 165 -8.52 6.24 5.69
CA GLY A 165 -9.03 4.88 5.76
C GLY A 165 -8.30 4.07 6.80
N HIS A 166 -8.31 2.75 6.60
CA HIS A 166 -7.61 1.80 7.43
C HIS A 166 -7.03 0.66 6.60
N ILE A 167 -5.96 0.07 7.09
CA ILE A 167 -5.35 -1.15 6.57
C ILE A 167 -5.14 -2.11 7.75
N PHE A 168 -5.39 -3.39 7.51
CA PHE A 168 -5.25 -4.45 8.48
C PHE A 168 -4.91 -5.77 7.76
N ASN A 169 -4.55 -6.80 8.53
CA ASN A 169 -4.10 -8.06 7.98
C ASN A 169 -5.20 -9.12 8.06
N GLU A 170 -5.09 -10.11 7.19
CA GLU A 170 -5.83 -11.34 7.23
C GLU A 170 -4.85 -12.50 7.07
N ILE A 171 -4.93 -13.51 7.93
CA ILE A 171 -4.06 -14.67 7.93
C ILE A 171 -4.80 -15.90 7.44
N TRP A 172 -4.10 -16.80 6.77
CA TRP A 172 -4.62 -18.13 6.50
C TRP A 172 -4.31 -19.04 7.69
N ASP A 173 -5.36 -19.52 8.35
CA ASP A 173 -5.27 -20.56 9.37
C ASP A 173 -5.40 -21.91 8.66
N SER A 174 -4.28 -22.61 8.49
CA SER A 174 -4.24 -23.90 7.80
C SER A 174 -4.95 -25.00 8.59
N GLN A 175 -4.95 -24.93 9.92
CA GLN A 175 -5.60 -25.92 10.78
C GLN A 175 -7.12 -25.87 10.63
N ARG A 176 -7.69 -24.67 10.48
CA ARG A 176 -9.11 -24.44 10.24
C ARG A 176 -9.48 -24.29 8.76
N SER A 177 -8.49 -24.27 7.87
CA SER A 177 -8.64 -24.03 6.43
C SER A 177 -9.49 -22.80 6.11
N ARG A 178 -9.18 -21.67 6.79
CA ARG A 178 -9.94 -20.43 6.64
C ARG A 178 -9.08 -19.19 6.79
N TRP A 179 -9.57 -18.10 6.23
CA TRP A 179 -9.04 -16.78 6.49
C TRP A 179 -9.58 -16.21 7.81
N ILE A 180 -8.72 -15.51 8.56
CA ILE A 180 -9.06 -14.82 9.82
C ILE A 180 -8.47 -13.42 9.79
N MET A 181 -9.30 -12.40 10.04
CA MET A 181 -8.84 -11.01 10.12
C MET A 181 -8.18 -10.71 11.46
N ILE A 182 -7.16 -9.86 11.45
CA ILE A 182 -6.52 -9.33 12.65
C ILE A 182 -6.15 -7.87 12.41
N ASP A 183 -6.61 -7.00 13.31
CA ASP A 183 -6.30 -5.57 13.32
C ASP A 183 -5.41 -5.27 14.52
N VAL A 184 -4.11 -5.45 14.32
CA VAL A 184 -3.11 -5.22 15.37
C VAL A 184 -3.08 -3.75 15.77
N PHE A 185 -3.20 -2.82 14.82
CA PHE A 185 -3.16 -1.39 15.11
C PHE A 185 -4.30 -0.95 16.04
N ASN A 186 -5.53 -1.43 15.80
CA ASN A 186 -6.63 -1.14 16.71
C ASN A 186 -6.76 -2.16 17.88
N ASN A 187 -5.83 -3.10 17.98
CA ASN A 187 -5.76 -4.14 19.00
C ASN A 187 -7.03 -4.99 19.08
N PHE A 188 -7.50 -5.54 17.96
CA PHE A 188 -8.60 -6.51 17.99
C PHE A 188 -8.64 -7.47 16.79
N TYR A 189 -9.41 -8.53 16.98
CA TYR A 189 -10.06 -9.29 15.91
C TYR A 189 -11.56 -9.37 16.21
N VAL A 190 -12.37 -9.76 15.22
CA VAL A 190 -13.83 -9.85 15.38
C VAL A 190 -14.25 -11.31 15.43
N THR A 191 -15.16 -11.65 16.35
CA THR A 191 -15.83 -12.95 16.40
C THR A 191 -17.33 -12.81 16.18
N ASP A 192 -17.96 -13.91 15.77
CA ASP A 192 -19.42 -14.04 15.82
C ASP A 192 -19.92 -14.33 17.26
N ALA A 193 -21.22 -14.60 17.37
CA ALA A 193 -21.89 -14.95 18.62
C ALA A 193 -21.37 -16.25 19.25
N ALA A 194 -20.87 -17.19 18.45
CA ALA A 194 -20.28 -18.45 18.91
C ALA A 194 -18.82 -18.29 19.37
N GLY A 195 -18.21 -17.11 19.14
CA GLY A 195 -16.81 -16.84 19.45
C GLY A 195 -15.85 -17.26 18.35
N GLU A 196 -16.36 -17.61 17.16
CA GLU A 196 -15.52 -17.97 16.02
C GLU A 196 -14.93 -16.70 15.37
N PRO A 197 -13.59 -16.60 15.22
CA PRO A 197 -12.96 -15.49 14.52
C PRO A 197 -13.45 -15.35 13.09
N LEU A 198 -13.67 -14.13 12.63
CA LEU A 198 -14.17 -13.83 11.29
C LEU A 198 -13.05 -13.52 10.31
N SER A 199 -13.27 -13.84 9.03
CA SER A 199 -12.48 -13.29 7.93
C SER A 199 -12.85 -11.81 7.71
N ALA A 200 -12.03 -11.09 6.95
CA ALA A 200 -12.28 -9.69 6.60
C ALA A 200 -13.61 -9.54 5.84
N LEU A 201 -13.90 -10.47 4.92
CA LEU A 201 -15.16 -10.46 4.18
C LEU A 201 -16.35 -10.89 5.01
N MET A 202 -16.19 -11.85 5.94
CA MET A 202 -17.28 -12.21 6.86
C MET A 202 -17.65 -11.02 7.76
N LEU A 203 -16.66 -10.26 8.26
CA LEU A 203 -16.91 -9.01 8.98
C LEU A 203 -17.65 -8.02 8.07
N ARG A 204 -17.17 -7.81 6.85
CA ARG A 204 -17.79 -6.89 5.89
C ARG A 204 -19.26 -7.24 5.62
N GLU A 205 -19.55 -8.49 5.35
CA GLU A 205 -20.92 -8.99 5.11
C GLU A 205 -21.80 -8.88 6.36
N ALA A 206 -21.25 -9.14 7.53
CA ALA A 206 -21.97 -9.00 8.79
C ALA A 206 -22.37 -7.55 9.05
N LEU A 207 -21.46 -6.60 8.77
CA LEU A 207 -21.73 -5.16 8.85
C LEU A 207 -22.75 -4.69 7.80
N GLN A 208 -22.73 -5.24 6.58
CA GLN A 208 -23.74 -4.93 5.56
C GLN A 208 -25.15 -5.42 5.93
N ARG A 209 -25.23 -6.53 6.66
CA ARG A 209 -26.48 -7.14 7.11
C ARG A 209 -26.94 -6.60 8.48
N ASP A 210 -26.19 -5.68 9.08
CA ASP A 210 -26.37 -5.24 10.47
C ASP A 210 -26.57 -6.43 11.44
N THR A 211 -25.70 -7.43 11.30
CA THR A 211 -25.77 -8.66 12.10
C THR A 211 -25.56 -8.30 13.59
N PRO A 212 -26.47 -8.71 14.49
CA PRO A 212 -26.28 -8.50 15.92
C PRO A 212 -25.13 -9.38 16.45
N ASP A 213 -24.64 -9.05 17.65
CA ASP A 213 -23.73 -9.90 18.43
C ASP A 213 -22.32 -10.13 17.84
N LEU A 214 -21.85 -9.26 16.96
CA LEU A 214 -20.41 -9.15 16.68
C LEU A 214 -19.68 -8.73 17.95
N LYS A 215 -18.54 -9.37 18.24
CA LYS A 215 -17.70 -9.03 19.39
C LYS A 215 -16.30 -8.68 18.96
N LEU A 216 -15.81 -7.55 19.43
CA LEU A 216 -14.39 -7.20 19.33
C LEU A 216 -13.60 -7.85 20.46
N VAL A 217 -12.66 -8.73 20.11
CA VAL A 217 -11.78 -9.42 21.06
C VAL A 217 -10.37 -8.86 20.94
N ALA A 218 -9.77 -8.48 22.07
CA ALA A 218 -8.43 -7.89 22.09
C ALA A 218 -7.37 -8.90 21.62
N VAL A 219 -6.44 -8.43 20.78
CA VAL A 219 -5.27 -9.22 20.37
C VAL A 219 -4.31 -9.35 21.57
N ASN A 220 -4.04 -8.22 22.22
CA ASN A 220 -3.34 -8.12 23.49
C ASN A 220 -4.27 -7.48 24.54
N PRO A 221 -4.78 -8.23 25.52
CA PRO A 221 -5.66 -7.70 26.56
C PRO A 221 -4.96 -6.69 27.49
N ASP A 222 -3.63 -6.71 27.57
CA ASP A 222 -2.84 -5.81 28.42
C ASP A 222 -2.53 -4.47 27.71
N ALA A 223 -2.77 -4.38 26.40
CA ALA A 223 -2.60 -3.15 25.64
C ALA A 223 -3.92 -2.36 25.56
N PRO A 224 -3.87 -1.02 25.53
CA PRO A 224 -5.07 -0.22 25.35
C PRO A 224 -5.75 -0.53 24.01
N PRO A 225 -7.09 -0.54 23.94
CA PRO A 225 -7.79 -0.73 22.68
C PRO A 225 -7.66 0.51 21.79
N GLY A 226 -7.60 0.32 20.46
CA GLY A 226 -7.61 1.45 19.51
C GLY A 226 -8.93 2.22 19.54
N PHE A 227 -10.02 1.54 19.92
CA PHE A 227 -11.32 2.16 20.15
C PHE A 227 -11.79 1.92 21.58
N LYS A 228 -12.09 3.01 22.30
CA LYS A 228 -12.68 2.92 23.65
C LYS A 228 -14.06 2.26 23.67
N PHE A 229 -14.83 2.39 22.58
CA PHE A 229 -16.20 1.93 22.49
C PHE A 229 -16.38 1.08 21.23
N GLU A 230 -16.82 -0.16 21.43
CA GLU A 230 -17.07 -1.14 20.37
C GLU A 230 -18.03 -0.65 19.27
N PRO A 231 -19.18 -0.01 19.59
CA PRO A 231 -20.07 0.54 18.55
C PRO A 231 -19.37 1.56 17.64
N LYS A 232 -18.41 2.32 18.17
CA LYS A 232 -17.63 3.29 17.38
C LYS A 232 -16.63 2.58 16.45
N ALA A 233 -16.05 1.46 16.88
CA ALA A 233 -15.18 0.65 16.04
C ALA A 233 -15.97 0.05 14.87
N LEU A 234 -17.12 -0.58 15.14
CA LEU A 234 -17.98 -1.15 14.10
C LEU A 234 -18.49 -0.08 13.14
N GLU A 235 -18.88 1.09 13.64
CA GLU A 235 -19.28 2.21 12.79
C GLU A 235 -18.13 2.74 11.92
N TYR A 236 -16.91 2.78 12.45
CA TYR A 236 -15.73 3.15 11.67
C TYR A 236 -15.51 2.20 10.49
N TYR A 237 -15.66 0.88 10.70
CA TYR A 237 -15.59 -0.11 9.62
C TYR A 237 -16.79 -0.02 8.66
N ARG A 238 -18.00 0.23 9.18
CA ARG A 238 -19.22 0.38 8.37
C ARG A 238 -19.11 1.53 7.38
N ARG A 239 -18.53 2.66 7.80
CA ARG A 239 -18.27 3.82 6.92
C ARG A 239 -17.40 3.48 5.71
N GLY A 240 -16.54 2.46 5.84
CA GLY A 240 -15.59 2.07 4.80
C GLY A 240 -16.15 1.08 3.79
N LEU A 241 -17.29 0.43 4.07
CA LEU A 241 -17.86 -0.67 3.27
C LEU A 241 -17.88 -0.47 1.74
N PRO A 242 -18.15 0.74 1.20
CA PRO A 242 -18.16 0.96 -0.24
C PRO A 242 -16.76 0.92 -0.87
N GLU A 243 -15.70 1.17 -0.12
CA GLU A 243 -14.37 1.42 -0.67
C GLU A 243 -13.31 0.41 -0.18
N TRP A 244 -13.68 -0.87 -0.09
CA TRP A 244 -12.74 -1.95 0.25
C TRP A 244 -11.85 -2.33 -0.94
N TYR A 245 -10.58 -2.59 -0.67
CA TYR A 245 -9.60 -3.05 -1.64
C TYR A 245 -8.53 -3.92 -0.96
N MET A 246 -7.84 -4.71 -1.77
CA MET A 246 -6.68 -5.49 -1.34
C MET A 246 -5.42 -4.84 -1.87
N TRP A 247 -4.39 -4.83 -1.04
CA TRP A 247 -3.03 -4.75 -1.53
C TRP A 247 -2.67 -6.13 -2.07
N TRP A 248 -2.33 -6.18 -3.35
CA TRP A 248 -2.20 -7.39 -4.14
C TRP A 248 -0.80 -8.00 -4.00
N GLY A 249 -0.39 -8.21 -2.77
CA GLY A 249 0.91 -8.76 -2.42
C GLY A 249 1.18 -8.77 -0.92
N ASN A 250 2.21 -9.51 -0.54
CA ASN A 250 2.76 -9.56 0.82
C ASN A 250 4.31 -9.51 0.81
N ASN A 251 4.91 -9.11 -0.30
CA ASN A 251 6.36 -9.07 -0.56
C ASN A 251 7.05 -7.85 0.07
N VAL A 252 6.88 -7.67 1.38
CA VAL A 252 7.40 -6.51 2.12
C VAL A 252 8.94 -6.47 2.17
N PHE A 253 9.61 -7.63 2.16
CA PHE A 253 11.07 -7.72 2.14
C PHE A 253 11.63 -7.45 0.76
N GLU A 254 11.10 -8.07 -0.30
CA GLU A 254 11.49 -7.76 -1.68
C GLU A 254 11.30 -6.27 -2.03
N TYR A 255 10.21 -5.67 -1.54
CA TYR A 255 9.98 -4.25 -1.71
C TYR A 255 11.11 -3.42 -1.07
N ASP A 256 11.41 -3.68 0.21
CA ASP A 256 12.42 -2.94 0.98
C ASP A 256 13.86 -3.16 0.45
N ASP A 257 14.17 -4.38 -0.01
CA ASP A 257 15.49 -4.74 -0.55
C ASP A 257 15.77 -4.21 -1.96
N SER A 258 14.73 -3.76 -2.68
CA SER A 258 14.88 -3.25 -4.05
C SER A 258 15.84 -2.07 -4.11
N THR A 259 16.86 -2.17 -4.98
CA THR A 259 17.90 -1.14 -5.10
C THR A 259 17.31 0.23 -5.48
N LEU A 260 16.29 0.26 -6.36
CA LEU A 260 15.64 1.51 -6.75
C LEU A 260 14.84 2.12 -5.60
N VAL A 261 14.16 1.30 -4.80
CA VAL A 261 13.43 1.72 -3.60
C VAL A 261 14.43 2.36 -2.62
N ARG A 262 15.51 1.66 -2.27
CA ARG A 262 16.51 2.15 -1.29
C ARG A 262 17.21 3.44 -1.73
N VAL A 263 17.65 3.51 -2.99
CA VAL A 263 18.35 4.69 -3.52
C VAL A 263 17.44 5.91 -3.54
N LEU A 264 16.17 5.74 -3.95
CA LEU A 264 15.21 6.84 -4.02
C LEU A 264 14.61 7.20 -2.65
N GLY A 265 14.49 6.22 -1.74
CA GLY A 265 14.04 6.39 -0.36
C GLY A 265 14.93 7.31 0.47
N ASN A 266 16.25 7.27 0.22
CA ASN A 266 17.19 8.22 0.84
C ASN A 266 16.92 9.69 0.47
N THR A 267 16.16 9.94 -0.61
CA THR A 267 15.82 11.30 -1.05
C THR A 267 14.44 11.72 -0.57
N HIS A 268 13.41 10.91 -0.85
CA HIS A 268 12.02 11.24 -0.50
C HIS A 268 11.09 10.01 -0.64
N ARG A 269 10.15 9.83 0.31
CA ARG A 269 9.20 8.69 0.29
C ARG A 269 8.37 8.55 -0.98
N ALA A 270 7.95 9.67 -1.58
CA ALA A 270 7.23 9.63 -2.86
C ALA A 270 8.09 9.08 -4.02
N LEU A 271 9.40 9.34 -4.00
CA LEU A 271 10.33 8.80 -5.00
C LEU A 271 10.60 7.32 -4.75
N GLU A 272 10.70 6.91 -3.49
CA GLU A 272 10.79 5.50 -3.09
C GLU A 272 9.66 4.66 -3.70
N GLN A 273 8.41 5.11 -3.49
CA GLN A 273 7.22 4.42 -3.98
C GLN A 273 7.19 4.37 -5.51
N LEU A 274 7.60 5.45 -6.17
CA LEU A 274 7.75 5.46 -7.62
C LEU A 274 8.84 4.48 -8.07
N GLY A 275 9.94 4.39 -7.34
CA GLY A 275 11.00 3.41 -7.53
C GLY A 275 10.48 1.98 -7.47
N GLY A 276 9.65 1.67 -6.47
CA GLY A 276 9.00 0.37 -6.33
C GLY A 276 8.05 0.04 -7.48
N VAL A 277 7.27 1.03 -7.95
CA VAL A 277 6.40 0.87 -9.12
C VAL A 277 7.21 0.60 -10.38
N VAL A 278 8.27 1.36 -10.63
CA VAL A 278 9.14 1.20 -11.80
C VAL A 278 9.91 -0.12 -11.76
N ALA A 279 10.35 -0.55 -10.57
CA ALA A 279 11.02 -1.83 -10.36
C ALA A 279 10.06 -3.03 -10.44
N GLY A 280 8.73 -2.80 -10.43
CA GLY A 280 7.73 -3.87 -10.45
C GLY A 280 7.60 -4.64 -9.13
N VAL A 281 8.20 -4.16 -8.04
CA VAL A 281 8.16 -4.81 -6.72
C VAL A 281 7.04 -4.28 -5.83
N HIS A 282 6.45 -3.12 -6.18
CA HIS A 282 5.35 -2.54 -5.41
C HIS A 282 4.05 -3.34 -5.66
N PRO A 283 3.39 -3.86 -4.60
CA PRO A 283 2.10 -4.52 -4.73
C PRO A 283 1.11 -3.62 -5.43
N GLN A 284 0.36 -4.21 -6.36
CA GLN A 284 -0.73 -3.52 -7.03
C GLN A 284 -1.95 -3.41 -6.08
N ILE A 285 -2.97 -2.66 -6.47
CA ILE A 285 -4.23 -2.55 -5.72
C ILE A 285 -5.36 -3.15 -6.55
N ARG A 286 -6.17 -4.01 -5.93
CA ARG A 286 -7.41 -4.51 -6.52
C ARG A 286 -8.60 -4.05 -5.68
N ILE A 287 -9.52 -3.33 -6.29
CA ILE A 287 -10.74 -2.85 -5.63
C ILE A 287 -11.79 -3.97 -5.61
N LEU A 288 -12.48 -4.11 -4.48
CA LEU A 288 -13.67 -4.94 -4.40
C LEU A 288 -14.83 -4.22 -5.11
N ALA A 289 -15.16 -4.70 -6.30
CA ALA A 289 -16.04 -4.02 -7.23
C ALA A 289 -17.51 -4.20 -6.84
N TYR A 290 -18.23 -3.09 -6.64
CA TYR A 290 -19.68 -3.08 -6.50
C TYR A 290 -20.29 -2.01 -7.39
N ARG A 291 -21.61 -2.09 -7.59
CA ARG A 291 -22.33 -1.05 -8.31
C ARG A 291 -22.22 0.30 -7.60
N ASP A 292 -22.28 0.30 -6.27
CA ASP A 292 -22.34 1.53 -5.46
C ASP A 292 -21.01 2.30 -5.42
N ASN A 293 -19.88 1.64 -5.71
CA ASN A 293 -18.57 2.27 -5.75
C ASN A 293 -18.05 2.54 -7.17
N GLN A 294 -18.90 2.38 -8.18
CA GLN A 294 -18.57 2.67 -9.57
C GLN A 294 -18.07 4.12 -9.78
N PRO A 295 -18.71 5.17 -9.22
CA PRO A 295 -18.24 6.55 -9.42
C PRO A 295 -16.81 6.78 -8.89
N GLN A 296 -16.48 6.19 -7.74
CA GLN A 296 -15.15 6.29 -7.11
C GLN A 296 -14.11 5.56 -7.94
N ARG A 297 -14.42 4.36 -8.43
CA ARG A 297 -13.54 3.61 -9.34
C ARG A 297 -13.25 4.36 -10.63
N GLU A 298 -14.29 4.92 -11.27
CA GLU A 298 -14.10 5.72 -12.48
C GLU A 298 -13.28 6.99 -12.22
N ALA A 299 -13.42 7.59 -11.03
CA ALA A 299 -12.58 8.71 -10.62
C ALA A 299 -11.10 8.30 -10.49
N MET A 300 -10.83 7.12 -9.90
CA MET A 300 -9.48 6.56 -9.81
C MET A 300 -8.88 6.25 -11.19
N GLU A 301 -9.65 5.65 -12.10
CA GLU A 301 -9.19 5.39 -13.47
C GLU A 301 -8.90 6.69 -14.25
N ARG A 302 -9.77 7.70 -14.13
CA ARG A 302 -9.50 9.03 -14.71
C ARG A 302 -8.24 9.66 -14.13
N LEU A 303 -8.02 9.54 -12.83
CA LEU A 303 -6.82 10.03 -12.17
C LEU A 303 -5.57 9.29 -12.67
N ARG A 304 -5.63 7.96 -12.76
CA ARG A 304 -4.56 7.13 -13.31
C ARG A 304 -4.17 7.56 -14.72
N LEU A 305 -5.16 7.70 -15.61
CA LEU A 305 -4.92 8.14 -17.00
C LEU A 305 -4.28 9.54 -17.06
N ARG A 306 -4.70 10.47 -16.19
CA ARG A 306 -4.07 11.80 -16.08
C ARG A 306 -2.61 11.70 -15.64
N LEU A 307 -2.32 10.90 -14.63
CA LEU A 307 -0.95 10.71 -14.14
C LEU A 307 -0.05 10.09 -15.22
N ILE A 308 -0.54 9.06 -15.93
CA ILE A 308 0.18 8.46 -17.06
C ILE A 308 0.40 9.49 -18.18
N ALA A 309 -0.61 10.30 -18.53
CA ALA A 309 -0.47 11.33 -19.54
C ALA A 309 0.57 12.40 -19.16
N ILE A 310 0.65 12.77 -17.87
CA ILE A 310 1.67 13.69 -17.35
C ILE A 310 3.07 13.07 -17.46
N LEU A 311 3.23 11.81 -17.04
CA LEU A 311 4.52 11.11 -17.14
C LEU A 311 4.96 10.98 -18.61
N PHE A 312 4.04 10.60 -19.49
CA PHE A 312 4.31 10.47 -20.92
C PHE A 312 4.68 11.81 -21.56
N SER A 313 3.88 12.86 -21.35
CA SER A 313 4.16 14.21 -21.87
C SER A 313 5.47 14.79 -21.31
N GLY A 314 5.78 14.54 -20.04
CA GLY A 314 7.05 14.88 -19.43
C GLY A 314 8.24 14.17 -20.10
N ALA A 315 8.13 12.87 -20.33
CA ALA A 315 9.16 12.08 -21.03
C ALA A 315 9.39 12.58 -22.47
N VAL A 316 8.31 12.85 -23.22
CA VAL A 316 8.39 13.42 -24.58
C VAL A 316 9.08 14.79 -24.55
N SER A 317 8.71 15.66 -23.60
CA SER A 317 9.33 16.98 -23.43
C SER A 317 10.83 16.85 -23.14
N PHE A 318 11.22 15.89 -22.31
CA PHE A 318 12.63 15.63 -22.00
C PHE A 318 13.42 15.14 -23.22
N VAL A 319 12.87 14.20 -24.00
CA VAL A 319 13.51 13.74 -25.25
C VAL A 319 13.67 14.89 -26.26
N LEU A 320 12.65 15.72 -26.43
CA LEU A 320 12.71 16.90 -27.31
C LEU A 320 13.78 17.91 -26.86
N LEU A 321 13.95 18.08 -25.54
CA LEU A 321 15.03 18.88 -24.97
C LEU A 321 16.41 18.31 -25.34
N LEU A 322 16.62 17.00 -25.18
CA LEU A 322 17.87 16.34 -25.55
C LEU A 322 18.19 16.50 -27.05
N LEU A 323 17.19 16.31 -27.92
CA LEU A 323 17.34 16.47 -29.37
C LEU A 323 17.66 17.93 -29.76
N TRP A 324 17.00 18.90 -29.10
CA TRP A 324 17.30 20.31 -29.29
C TRP A 324 18.73 20.64 -28.85
N MET A 325 19.18 20.17 -27.67
CA MET A 325 20.56 20.38 -27.20
C MET A 325 21.59 19.75 -28.12
N TRP A 326 21.33 18.54 -28.59
CA TRP A 326 22.23 17.82 -29.50
C TRP A 326 22.33 18.50 -30.87
N SER A 327 21.20 18.92 -31.45
CA SER A 327 21.19 19.67 -32.72
C SER A 327 21.94 21.01 -32.60
N ARG A 328 21.79 21.70 -31.46
CA ARG A 328 22.55 22.93 -31.17
C ARG A 328 24.05 22.68 -31.10
N ARG A 329 24.51 21.63 -30.41
CA ARG A 329 25.94 21.26 -30.30
C ARG A 329 26.54 20.89 -31.67
N ARG A 330 25.79 20.20 -32.53
CA ARG A 330 26.23 19.89 -33.90
C ARG A 330 26.33 21.13 -34.78
N ALA A 331 25.39 22.08 -34.62
CA ALA A 331 25.47 23.35 -35.34
C ALA A 331 26.73 24.13 -34.95
N THR A 332 27.05 24.25 -33.66
CA THR A 332 28.24 24.99 -33.20
C THR A 332 29.57 24.35 -33.63
N ARG A 333 29.66 23.02 -33.67
CA ARG A 333 30.88 22.31 -34.12
C ARG A 333 31.12 22.38 -35.63
N ALA A 334 30.12 22.70 -36.43
CA ALA A 334 30.29 22.84 -37.88
C ALA A 334 30.86 24.21 -38.29
N PHE A 335 30.97 25.15 -37.35
CA PHE A 335 31.50 26.51 -37.57
C PHE A 335 32.87 26.74 -36.89
N ALA A 336 33.36 25.76 -36.14
CA ALA A 336 34.69 25.77 -35.51
C ALA A 336 35.63 24.88 -36.33
#